data_AF-A0A951W8E1-F1
#
_entry.id   AF-A0A951W8E1-F1
#
_cell.length_a   1.000
_cell.length_b   1.000
_cell.length_c   1.000
_cell.angle_alpha   90.00
_cell.angle_beta   90.00
_cell.angle_gamma   90.00
#
_symmetry.space_group_name_H-M   'P 1'
#
loop_
_entity.id
_entity.type
_entity.pdbx_description
1 polymer ?
#
loop_
_entity_poly.entity_id
_entity_poly.type
_entity_poly.pdbx_seq_one_letter_code
_entity_poly.pdbx_strand_id
1 'polypeptide(L)'
;MKRILIALLLIVSFNTFSQGELTRILFVLDASNSMNEKWGTQSRILTAKKILSNAVDSLRGVPNLELALRIYGHQSPITPTFQDCNDTKLEIPFGKNNHQAILDKVKTTQAKGTTPIALSLEQAADDFPDRIAKNVIILITDGIEACDGDPCRIATKLKEKGITISPFVIGLGMDMSYLSHFNCYGNYKSAEDPIAFREVLKDIINKVLVNTTVQINLNTIDKRPLETNVTMFLYKAGTKELKYTFTHTMNIKGVPDTLILNPDITYDLYVKTLPAVEKKNIKIIRNTHNIIEVDAPQGRLKIGFAQATKYGNVDVRVMKKGETKTLNVQKFDQIQEYIVGEYDLEILTLPRRYQTIKVDQSATTNITIPSPGVITLNSYKPVTGQVFEIIGENQYEWVCDLNEMKSNNELILQPGKYMVAYRQKDIKEVSYSRTKVFDVFSNRTLTINL
;
A
#
# COMPACT_ATOMS: atom_id res chain seq x y z
N MET A 1 2.57 72.25 -23.07
CA MET A 1 3.31 71.54 -22.00
C MET A 1 2.31 71.04 -20.95
N LYS A 2 1.96 69.75 -20.96
CA LYS A 2 1.17 69.11 -19.90
C LYS A 2 1.98 67.92 -19.39
N ARG A 3 2.51 68.02 -18.17
CA ARG A 3 3.32 66.99 -17.52
C ARG A 3 2.39 65.93 -16.94
N ILE A 4 2.58 64.69 -17.37
CA ILE A 4 1.93 63.49 -16.82
C ILE A 4 2.66 63.13 -15.53
N LEU A 5 1.93 63.06 -14.42
CA LEU A 5 2.42 62.61 -13.12
C LEU A 5 2.18 61.10 -13.03
N ILE A 6 3.23 60.28 -13.13
CA ILE A 6 3.15 58.83 -12.93
C ILE A 6 3.38 58.58 -11.43
N ALA A 7 2.34 58.12 -10.74
CA ALA A 7 2.43 57.64 -9.36
C ALA A 7 2.97 56.20 -9.36
N LEU A 8 4.18 56.03 -8.81
CA LEU A 8 4.84 54.74 -8.63
C LEU A 8 4.27 54.05 -7.37
N LEU A 9 3.39 53.06 -7.55
CA LEU A 9 2.85 52.26 -6.45
C LEU A 9 3.88 51.20 -6.03
N LEU A 10 4.59 51.46 -4.94
CA LEU A 10 5.51 50.51 -4.30
C LEU A 10 4.71 49.42 -3.58
N ILE A 11 4.53 48.27 -4.21
CA ILE A 11 3.99 47.06 -3.58
C ILE A 11 5.12 46.45 -2.75
N VAL A 12 5.12 46.74 -1.44
CA VAL A 12 5.98 46.06 -0.48
C VAL A 12 5.37 44.67 -0.23
N SER A 13 5.93 43.67 -0.89
CA SER A 13 5.61 42.26 -0.63
C SER A 13 6.09 41.88 0.76
N PHE A 14 5.18 41.92 1.75
CA PHE A 14 5.41 41.24 3.01
C PHE A 14 5.48 39.73 2.75
N ASN A 15 6.69 39.19 2.74
CA ASN A 15 6.91 37.76 2.83
C ASN A 15 6.43 37.31 4.22
N THR A 16 5.19 36.88 4.34
CA THR A 16 4.74 36.06 5.48
C THR A 16 5.50 34.75 5.41
N PHE A 17 6.65 34.68 6.09
CA PHE A 17 7.26 33.41 6.44
C PHE A 17 6.24 32.64 7.28
N SER A 18 5.67 31.58 6.71
CA SER A 18 4.90 30.58 7.44
C SER A 18 5.84 29.93 8.46
N GLN A 19 5.92 30.45 9.68
CA GLN A 19 6.56 29.77 10.80
C GLN A 19 5.85 28.43 11.01
N GLY A 20 6.60 27.32 11.00
CA GLY A 20 6.03 26.00 11.27
C GLY A 20 5.27 26.00 12.61
N GLU A 21 4.15 25.28 12.64
CA GLU A 21 3.28 25.15 13.80
C GLU A 21 4.07 24.68 15.04
N LEU A 22 3.92 25.39 16.16
CA LEU A 22 4.58 25.05 17.42
C LEU A 22 4.12 23.67 17.88
N THR A 23 5.08 22.80 18.22
CA THR A 23 4.82 21.48 18.80
C THR A 23 5.24 21.50 20.27
N ARG A 24 4.40 20.95 21.14
CA ARG A 24 4.62 20.85 22.57
C ARG A 24 4.61 19.38 22.99
N ILE A 25 5.73 18.90 23.53
CA ILE A 25 5.85 17.55 24.07
C ILE A 25 5.96 17.63 25.59
N LEU A 26 4.98 17.08 26.30
CA LEU A 26 5.02 16.85 27.74
C LEU A 26 5.45 15.41 28.01
N PHE A 27 6.61 15.24 28.62
CA PHE A 27 7.02 13.95 29.16
C PHE A 27 6.36 13.74 30.52
N VAL A 28 5.70 12.60 30.71
CA VAL A 28 5.15 12.16 31.99
C VAL A 28 5.92 10.93 32.43
N LEU A 29 6.73 11.08 33.49
CA LEU A 29 7.59 10.03 34.01
C LEU A 29 7.00 9.39 35.27
N ASP A 30 6.88 8.07 35.25
CA ASP A 30 6.59 7.26 36.43
C ASP A 30 7.81 7.15 37.34
N ALA A 31 7.64 7.58 38.58
CA ALA A 31 8.58 7.39 39.67
C ALA A 31 7.90 6.74 40.88
N SER A 32 6.89 5.91 40.67
CA SER A 32 6.29 5.09 41.71
C SER A 32 7.27 4.02 42.21
N ASN A 33 6.98 3.44 43.37
CA ASN A 33 7.86 2.47 44.01
C ASN A 33 8.04 1.17 43.20
N SER A 34 7.08 0.77 42.36
CA SER A 34 7.24 -0.38 41.44
C SER A 34 8.42 -0.18 40.49
N MET A 35 8.74 1.07 40.13
CA MET A 35 9.88 1.38 39.26
C MET A 35 11.24 1.07 39.90
N ASN A 36 11.31 0.80 41.20
CA ASN A 36 12.52 0.30 41.87
C ASN A 36 12.80 -1.18 41.57
N GLU A 37 11.82 -1.94 41.08
CA GLU A 37 12.00 -3.34 40.73
C GLU A 37 13.05 -3.51 39.64
N LYS A 38 13.75 -4.64 39.69
CA LYS A 38 14.75 -5.00 38.69
C LYS A 38 14.08 -5.43 37.39
N TRP A 39 14.68 -5.00 36.29
CA TRP A 39 14.38 -5.44 34.95
C TRP A 39 15.68 -5.74 34.20
N GLY A 40 15.97 -7.03 34.01
CA GLY A 40 17.28 -7.49 33.56
C GLY A 40 18.38 -7.16 34.58
N THR A 41 19.36 -6.35 34.19
CA THR A 41 20.53 -6.01 35.01
C THR A 41 20.41 -4.69 35.79
N GLN A 42 19.37 -3.88 35.54
CA GLN A 42 19.16 -2.57 36.17
C GLN A 42 17.71 -2.41 36.64
N SER A 43 17.39 -1.38 37.44
CA SER A 43 16.00 -1.10 37.82
C SER A 43 15.20 -0.47 36.67
N ARG A 44 13.87 -0.61 36.71
CA ARG A 44 12.97 0.00 35.71
C ARG A 44 13.14 1.52 35.66
N ILE A 45 13.29 2.17 36.82
CA ILE A 45 13.56 3.62 36.91
C ILE A 45 14.86 4.04 36.21
N LEU A 46 15.94 3.24 36.31
CA LEU A 46 17.18 3.54 35.61
C LEU A 46 17.02 3.41 34.08
N THR A 47 16.26 2.41 33.64
CA THR A 47 15.91 2.23 32.23
C THR A 47 15.06 3.40 31.72
N ALA A 48 14.02 3.79 32.45
CA ALA A 48 13.15 4.91 32.14
C ALA A 48 13.93 6.22 32.00
N LYS A 49 14.82 6.51 32.96
CA LYS A 49 15.71 7.67 32.92
C LYS A 49 16.60 7.67 31.68
N LYS A 50 17.24 6.55 31.37
CA LYS A 50 18.12 6.43 30.19
C LYS A 50 17.35 6.67 28.88
N ILE A 51 16.16 6.09 28.77
CA ILE A 51 15.27 6.24 27.61
C ILE A 51 14.84 7.69 27.44
N LEU A 52 14.31 8.30 28.51
CA LEU A 52 13.88 9.69 28.52
C LEU A 52 15.04 10.66 28.21
N SER A 53 16.22 10.43 28.80
CA SER A 53 17.39 11.27 28.51
C SER A 53 17.80 11.20 27.04
N ASN A 54 17.85 10.00 26.46
CA ASN A 54 18.13 9.83 25.03
C ASN A 54 17.05 10.48 24.14
N ALA A 55 15.78 10.45 24.58
CA ALA A 55 14.67 11.13 23.90
C ALA A 55 14.93 12.63 23.80
N VAL A 56 15.16 13.23 24.96
CA VAL A 56 15.34 14.66 25.12
C VAL A 56 16.56 15.11 24.32
N ASP A 57 17.69 14.40 24.40
CA ASP A 57 18.86 14.74 23.61
C ASP A 57 18.64 14.61 22.08
N SER A 58 17.88 13.61 21.63
CA SER A 58 17.57 13.44 20.20
C SER A 58 16.65 14.54 19.65
N LEU A 59 15.94 15.26 20.51
CA LEU A 59 15.06 16.38 20.16
C LEU A 59 15.80 17.73 20.10
N ARG A 60 17.12 17.77 20.31
CA ARG A 60 17.92 18.99 20.16
C ARG A 60 17.94 19.44 18.69
N GLY A 61 17.78 20.73 18.46
CA GLY A 61 17.83 21.31 17.11
C GLY A 61 16.55 21.16 16.28
N VAL A 62 15.49 20.54 16.81
CA VAL A 62 14.17 20.52 16.15
C VAL A 62 13.55 21.93 16.25
N PRO A 63 13.24 22.59 15.14
CA PRO A 63 12.63 23.92 15.15
C PRO A 63 11.19 23.87 15.67
N ASN A 64 10.74 24.95 16.32
CA ASN A 64 9.37 25.12 16.82
C ASN A 64 8.90 24.00 17.77
N LEU A 65 9.80 23.60 18.68
CA LEU A 65 9.53 22.58 19.70
C LEU A 65 9.69 23.15 21.10
N GLU A 66 8.69 22.93 21.96
CA GLU A 66 8.74 23.18 23.40
C GLU A 66 8.59 21.87 24.16
N LEU A 67 9.38 21.71 25.21
CA LEU A 67 9.41 20.49 26.03
C LEU A 67 9.02 20.82 27.47
N ALA A 68 8.32 19.90 28.12
CA ALA A 68 8.00 19.96 29.55
C ALA A 68 8.16 18.58 30.20
N LEU A 69 8.28 18.56 31.53
CA LEU A 69 8.40 17.33 32.31
C LEU A 69 7.46 17.38 33.52
N ARG A 70 6.53 16.42 33.57
CA ARG A 70 5.74 16.07 34.74
C ARG A 70 6.22 14.72 35.27
N ILE A 71 6.28 14.59 36.59
CA ILE A 71 6.66 13.36 37.27
C ILE A 71 5.58 13.06 38.31
N TYR A 72 5.26 11.77 38.48
CA TYR A 72 4.37 11.30 39.55
C TYR A 72 5.03 10.22 40.40
N GLY A 73 4.62 10.13 41.66
CA GLY A 73 5.16 9.18 42.63
C GLY A 73 6.55 9.51 43.16
N HIS A 74 7.12 10.69 42.87
CA HIS A 74 8.49 11.04 43.31
C HIS A 74 8.53 11.89 44.59
N GLN A 75 7.39 12.44 45.05
CA GLN A 75 7.35 13.38 46.17
C GLN A 75 7.20 12.67 47.51
N SER A 76 6.31 11.68 47.58
CA SER A 76 5.86 11.04 48.81
C SER A 76 6.20 9.54 48.80
N PRO A 77 6.87 8.99 49.83
CA PRO A 77 7.12 7.56 49.89
C PRO A 77 5.83 6.78 50.18
N ILE A 78 5.62 5.66 49.50
CA ILE A 78 4.52 4.74 49.82
C ILE A 78 4.89 3.90 51.07
N THR A 79 3.92 3.75 51.98
CA THR A 79 4.06 2.88 53.16
C THR A 79 2.79 2.06 53.36
N PRO A 80 2.79 0.98 54.17
CA PRO A 80 1.60 0.15 54.36
C PRO A 80 0.35 0.91 54.88
N THR A 81 0.54 2.09 55.48
CA THR A 81 -0.54 2.91 56.04
C THR A 81 -0.73 4.23 55.31
N PHE A 82 0.04 4.51 54.25
CA PHE A 82 0.01 5.79 53.56
C PHE A 82 0.24 5.64 52.05
N GLN A 83 -0.72 6.15 51.29
CA GLN A 83 -0.72 6.21 49.83
C GLN A 83 -1.14 7.61 49.37
N ASP A 84 -0.21 8.34 48.73
CA ASP A 84 -0.47 9.69 48.24
C ASP A 84 -0.94 9.68 46.79
N CYS A 85 -2.25 9.54 46.59
CA CYS A 85 -2.85 9.57 45.25
C CYS A 85 -2.87 10.96 44.59
N ASN A 86 -2.33 11.98 45.25
CA ASN A 86 -2.17 13.32 44.69
C ASN A 86 -0.71 13.62 44.28
N ASP A 87 0.20 12.65 44.38
CA ASP A 87 1.63 12.79 44.06
C ASP A 87 1.86 12.87 42.53
N THR A 88 1.64 14.05 41.96
CA THR A 88 1.95 14.39 40.58
C THR A 88 2.29 15.87 40.46
N LYS A 89 3.37 16.19 39.74
CA LYS A 89 3.86 17.57 39.64
C LYS A 89 4.52 17.87 38.31
N LEU A 90 4.17 19.02 37.74
CA LEU A 90 4.92 19.65 36.66
C LEU A 90 6.25 20.18 37.21
N GLU A 91 7.33 19.45 36.94
CA GLU A 91 8.66 19.79 37.44
C GLU A 91 9.34 20.80 36.53
N ILE A 92 9.15 20.67 35.22
CA ILE A 92 9.67 21.61 34.23
C ILE A 92 8.51 22.06 33.35
N PRO A 93 8.04 23.33 33.44
CA PRO A 93 6.99 23.86 32.58
C PRO A 93 7.49 24.06 31.15
N PHE A 94 6.59 24.21 30.17
CA PHE A 94 6.96 24.38 28.76
C PHE A 94 7.91 25.56 28.52
N GLY A 95 8.93 25.31 27.69
CA GLY A 95 9.94 26.31 27.36
C GLY A 95 10.82 25.91 26.17
N LYS A 96 11.33 26.92 25.48
CA LYS A 96 12.31 26.77 24.41
C LYS A 96 13.67 26.52 25.07
N ASN A 97 14.30 25.37 24.80
CA ASN A 97 15.58 24.90 25.37
C ASN A 97 15.52 24.22 26.76
N ASN A 98 14.39 23.60 27.11
CA ASN A 98 14.29 22.83 28.36
C ASN A 98 15.08 21.52 28.38
N HIS A 99 15.76 21.16 27.28
CA HIS A 99 16.50 19.91 27.16
C HIS A 99 17.43 19.64 28.34
N GLN A 100 18.27 20.61 28.71
CA GLN A 100 19.22 20.43 29.82
C GLN A 100 18.53 20.35 31.19
N ALA A 101 17.55 21.21 31.44
CA ALA A 101 16.81 21.23 32.71
C ALA A 101 16.05 19.92 32.95
N ILE A 102 15.45 19.35 31.90
CA ILE A 102 14.79 18.05 31.95
C ILE A 102 15.81 16.96 32.27
N LEU A 103 16.96 16.92 31.59
CA LEU A 103 18.01 15.91 31.84
C LEU A 103 18.51 15.94 33.29
N ASP A 104 18.75 17.14 33.82
CA ASP A 104 19.24 17.32 35.19
C ASP A 104 18.19 16.84 36.20
N LYS A 105 16.91 17.20 36.00
CA LYS A 105 15.82 16.77 36.88
C LYS A 105 15.64 15.25 36.84
N VAL A 106 15.61 14.65 35.65
CA VAL A 106 15.46 13.20 35.45
C VAL A 106 16.60 12.45 36.14
N LYS A 107 17.84 12.94 36.03
CA LYS A 107 19.00 12.34 36.71
C LYS A 107 18.80 12.23 38.22
N THR A 108 18.30 13.29 38.85
CA THR A 108 18.09 13.36 40.32
C THR A 108 16.82 12.68 40.83
N THR A 109 15.86 12.36 39.95
CA THR A 109 14.55 11.81 40.34
C THR A 109 14.69 10.45 41.01
N GLN A 110 13.93 10.16 42.06
CA GLN A 110 13.95 8.85 42.73
C GLN A 110 12.55 8.27 42.74
N ALA A 111 12.46 6.95 42.61
CA ALA A 111 11.19 6.24 42.65
C ALA A 111 10.77 6.00 44.11
N LYS A 112 9.59 6.48 44.54
CA LYS A 112 9.20 6.50 45.96
C LYS A 112 7.75 6.11 46.25
N GLY A 113 6.81 6.57 45.44
CA GLY A 113 5.41 6.74 45.82
C GLY A 113 4.46 5.80 45.09
N THR A 114 3.19 6.20 44.99
CA THR A 114 2.14 5.44 44.30
C THR A 114 2.02 5.85 42.82
N THR A 115 1.09 5.23 42.09
CA THR A 115 0.93 5.36 40.63
C THR A 115 -0.41 6.05 40.26
N PRO A 116 -0.55 7.39 40.40
CA PRO A 116 -1.76 8.13 40.06
C PRO A 116 -1.77 8.57 38.58
N ILE A 117 -1.94 7.62 37.64
CA ILE A 117 -1.85 7.88 36.19
C ILE A 117 -3.00 8.78 35.72
N ALA A 118 -4.23 8.47 36.12
CA ALA A 118 -5.44 9.19 35.73
C ALA A 118 -5.36 10.67 36.14
N LEU A 119 -4.99 10.94 37.40
CA LEU A 119 -4.80 12.30 37.89
C LEU A 119 -3.65 13.01 37.18
N SER A 120 -2.54 12.30 36.93
CA SER A 120 -1.38 12.87 36.22
C SER A 120 -1.73 13.27 34.79
N LEU A 121 -2.50 12.45 34.07
CA LEU A 121 -2.98 12.75 32.73
C LEU A 121 -4.02 13.88 32.74
N GLU A 122 -4.87 13.93 33.75
CA GLU A 122 -5.85 15.01 33.90
C GLU A 122 -5.15 16.36 34.11
N GLN A 123 -4.19 16.44 35.03
CA GLN A 123 -3.41 17.66 35.25
C GLN A 123 -2.49 17.99 34.06
N ALA A 124 -1.95 16.98 33.38
CA ALA A 124 -1.17 17.17 32.15
C ALA A 124 -1.98 17.91 31.07
N ALA A 125 -3.30 17.78 31.05
CA ALA A 125 -4.17 18.53 30.13
C ALA A 125 -4.04 20.05 30.31
N ASP A 126 -3.88 20.48 31.57
CA ASP A 126 -3.88 21.88 31.98
C ASP A 126 -2.47 22.49 32.00
N ASP A 127 -1.43 21.65 31.89
CA ASP A 127 -0.05 22.10 31.74
C ASP A 127 0.23 22.72 30.37
N PHE A 128 -0.59 22.43 29.36
CA PHE A 128 -0.44 22.99 28.01
C PHE A 128 -0.94 24.45 27.97
N PRO A 129 -0.11 25.43 27.54
CA PRO A 129 -0.47 26.85 27.58
C PRO A 129 -1.67 27.23 26.71
N ASP A 130 -1.85 26.54 25.59
CA ASP A 130 -2.95 26.74 24.65
C ASP A 130 -3.22 25.45 23.86
N ARG A 131 -4.29 25.46 23.07
CA ARG A 131 -4.68 24.38 22.15
C ARG A 131 -4.35 24.67 20.68
N ILE A 132 -3.61 25.75 20.43
CA ILE A 132 -3.23 26.19 19.08
C ILE A 132 -2.02 25.39 18.62
N ALA A 133 -1.10 25.11 19.54
CA ALA A 133 0.02 24.21 19.29
C ALA A 133 -0.41 22.74 19.27
N LYS A 134 0.39 21.92 18.60
CA LYS A 134 0.24 20.47 18.67
C LYS A 134 0.74 19.94 20.00
N ASN A 135 -0.19 19.45 20.81
CA ASN A 135 0.08 19.02 22.17
C ASN A 135 0.16 17.49 22.23
N VAL A 136 1.31 16.98 22.70
CA VAL A 136 1.61 15.55 22.78
C VAL A 136 2.07 15.20 24.19
N ILE A 137 1.51 14.13 24.74
CA ILE A 137 1.93 13.53 26.01
C ILE A 137 2.67 12.23 25.69
N ILE A 138 3.91 12.12 26.19
CA ILE A 138 4.68 10.87 26.18
C ILE A 138 4.72 10.34 27.60
N LEU A 139 3.93 9.29 27.87
CA LEU A 139 3.83 8.65 29.17
C LEU A 139 4.84 7.50 29.25
N ILE A 140 5.68 7.48 30.28
CA ILE A 140 6.67 6.42 30.54
C ILE A 140 6.32 5.78 31.89
N THR A 141 5.83 4.55 31.89
CA THR A 141 5.32 3.86 33.09
C THR A 141 5.66 2.36 33.08
N ASP A 142 5.66 1.71 34.24
CA ASP A 142 5.77 0.24 34.35
C ASP A 142 4.47 -0.46 34.77
N GLY A 143 3.40 0.29 35.04
CA GLY A 143 2.31 -0.22 35.86
C GLY A 143 0.91 0.22 35.46
N ILE A 144 -0.04 -0.31 36.22
CA ILE A 144 -1.46 0.03 36.16
C ILE A 144 -1.72 1.14 37.18
N GLU A 145 -2.79 1.90 36.96
CA GLU A 145 -3.35 2.81 37.94
C GLU A 145 -3.47 2.16 39.32
N ALA A 146 -2.95 2.84 40.35
CA ALA A 146 -3.03 2.38 41.75
C ALA A 146 -4.03 3.20 42.59
N CYS A 147 -4.68 4.23 42.02
CA CYS A 147 -5.43 5.25 42.75
C CYS A 147 -6.86 5.45 42.20
N ASP A 148 -7.68 4.39 42.18
CA ASP A 148 -9.13 4.34 41.82
C ASP A 148 -9.56 5.15 40.57
N GLY A 149 -8.60 5.61 39.79
CA GLY A 149 -8.79 6.45 38.63
C GLY A 149 -9.11 5.62 37.39
N ASP A 150 -9.63 6.31 36.37
CA ASP A 150 -9.88 5.71 35.07
C ASP A 150 -9.03 6.44 33.99
N PRO A 151 -7.81 5.96 33.72
CA PRO A 151 -6.95 6.52 32.68
C PRO A 151 -7.58 6.49 31.28
N CYS A 152 -8.41 5.49 30.97
CA CYS A 152 -9.08 5.35 29.69
C CYS A 152 -10.07 6.50 29.44
N ARG A 153 -10.88 6.82 30.46
CA ARG A 153 -11.82 7.93 30.41
C ARG A 153 -11.10 9.26 30.26
N ILE A 154 -10.01 9.48 30.99
CA ILE A 154 -9.21 10.71 30.89
C ILE A 154 -8.56 10.85 29.51
N ALA A 155 -8.04 9.76 28.95
CA ALA A 155 -7.43 9.79 27.63
C ALA A 155 -8.41 10.10 26.50
N THR A 156 -9.65 9.62 26.61
CA THR A 156 -10.72 9.98 25.68
C THR A 156 -10.97 11.49 25.70
N LYS A 157 -11.06 12.09 26.89
CA LYS A 157 -11.21 13.55 27.05
C LYS A 157 -10.01 14.33 26.51
N LEU A 158 -8.78 13.82 26.71
CA LEU A 158 -7.57 14.44 26.16
C LEU A 158 -7.57 14.42 24.63
N LYS A 159 -7.98 13.32 24.02
CA LYS A 159 -8.12 13.19 22.57
C LYS A 159 -9.17 14.16 22.00
N GLU A 160 -10.30 14.33 22.68
CA GLU A 160 -11.32 15.33 22.33
C GLU A 160 -10.79 16.77 22.43
N LYS A 161 -9.84 17.02 23.36
CA LYS A 161 -9.13 18.30 23.48
C LYS A 161 -8.00 18.47 22.45
N GLY A 162 -7.79 17.52 21.54
CA GLY A 162 -6.72 17.55 20.53
C GLY A 162 -5.33 17.17 21.06
N ILE A 163 -5.25 16.60 22.27
CA ILE A 163 -3.99 16.17 22.89
C ILE A 163 -3.76 14.69 22.57
N THR A 164 -2.62 14.38 21.96
CA THR A 164 -2.26 12.98 21.62
C THR A 164 -1.45 12.36 22.74
N ILE A 165 -1.84 11.16 23.21
CA ILE A 165 -1.10 10.41 24.22
C ILE A 165 -0.36 9.25 23.57
N SER A 166 0.89 9.04 23.96
CA SER A 166 1.72 7.93 23.51
C SER A 166 2.33 7.22 24.73
N PRO A 167 1.75 6.09 25.17
CA PRO A 167 2.24 5.34 26.32
C PRO A 167 3.43 4.43 25.97
N PHE A 168 4.47 4.47 26.80
CA PHE A 168 5.63 3.60 26.78
C PHE A 168 5.66 2.80 28.06
N VAL A 169 5.55 1.48 27.92
CA VAL A 169 5.46 0.56 29.04
C VAL A 169 6.78 -0.17 29.24
N ILE A 170 7.33 -0.10 30.44
CA ILE A 170 8.58 -0.74 30.84
C ILE A 170 8.24 -2.01 31.63
N GLY A 171 8.77 -3.16 31.21
CA GLY A 171 8.69 -4.40 31.99
C GLY A 171 7.65 -5.42 31.53
N LEU A 172 7.38 -5.51 30.21
CA LEU A 172 6.44 -6.45 29.61
C LEU A 172 6.97 -7.90 29.60
N GLY A 173 7.20 -8.47 30.78
CA GLY A 173 7.98 -9.71 30.89
C GLY A 173 7.22 -10.99 31.15
N MET A 174 6.02 -10.96 31.75
CA MET A 174 5.48 -12.21 32.32
C MET A 174 3.96 -12.40 32.24
N ASP A 175 3.17 -11.41 31.83
CA ASP A 175 1.74 -11.62 31.58
C ASP A 175 1.18 -10.61 30.57
N MET A 176 0.64 -11.13 29.46
CA MET A 176 0.05 -10.32 28.38
C MET A 176 -1.37 -9.82 28.71
N SER A 177 -1.99 -10.31 29.79
CA SER A 177 -3.34 -9.91 30.23
C SER A 177 -3.41 -8.40 30.58
N TYR A 178 -2.32 -7.84 31.11
CA TYR A 178 -2.20 -6.44 31.49
C TYR A 178 -2.25 -5.46 30.33
N LEU A 179 -1.86 -5.90 29.12
CA LEU A 179 -1.77 -5.07 27.91
C LEU A 179 -3.12 -4.51 27.46
N SER A 180 -4.21 -5.21 27.78
CA SER A 180 -5.58 -4.77 27.50
C SER A 180 -5.94 -3.43 28.15
N HIS A 181 -5.35 -3.12 29.31
CA HIS A 181 -5.59 -1.88 30.07
C HIS A 181 -4.94 -0.65 29.45
N PHE A 182 -3.96 -0.83 28.55
CA PHE A 182 -3.24 0.28 27.90
C PHE A 182 -3.85 0.68 26.54
N ASN A 183 -4.64 -0.21 25.94
CA ASN A 183 -5.22 -0.02 24.60
C ASN A 183 -6.12 1.22 24.47
N CYS A 184 -6.73 1.64 25.57
CA CYS A 184 -7.72 2.72 25.56
C CYS A 184 -7.10 4.13 25.45
N TYR A 185 -5.82 4.31 25.77
CA TYR A 185 -5.13 5.61 25.70
C TYR A 185 -4.00 5.70 24.67
N GLY A 186 -3.75 4.63 23.91
CA GLY A 186 -2.88 4.67 22.73
C GLY A 186 -2.33 3.29 22.35
N ASN A 187 -1.65 3.23 21.21
CA ASN A 187 -0.84 2.06 20.87
C ASN A 187 0.38 2.04 21.81
N TYR A 188 0.38 1.18 22.83
CA TYR A 188 1.54 1.03 23.70
C TYR A 188 2.70 0.38 22.95
N LYS A 189 3.92 0.70 23.37
CA LYS A 189 5.16 0.15 22.81
C LYS A 189 6.03 -0.34 23.95
N SER A 190 6.58 -1.54 23.80
CA SER A 190 7.53 -2.07 24.78
C SER A 190 8.80 -1.21 24.77
N ALA A 191 9.23 -0.79 25.95
CA ALA A 191 10.47 -0.03 26.14
C ALA A 191 11.72 -0.92 26.19
N GLU A 192 11.61 -2.21 25.84
CA GLU A 192 12.71 -3.19 25.81
C GLU A 192 13.79 -2.87 24.79
N ASP A 193 13.45 -2.18 23.71
CA ASP A 193 14.39 -1.85 22.63
C ASP A 193 14.61 -0.33 22.50
N PRO A 194 15.81 0.18 22.86
CA PRO A 194 16.20 1.57 22.63
C PRO A 194 16.07 2.01 21.15
N ILE A 195 16.12 1.07 20.20
CA ILE A 195 15.89 1.31 18.77
C ILE A 195 14.38 1.52 18.54
N ALA A 196 13.52 0.63 19.03
CA ALA A 196 12.07 0.80 18.96
C ALA A 196 11.60 2.13 19.58
N PHE A 197 12.18 2.56 20.71
CA PHE A 197 11.88 3.86 21.30
C PHE A 197 12.28 5.03 20.38
N ARG A 198 13.45 4.96 19.74
CA ARG A 198 13.88 5.96 18.74
C ARG A 198 12.98 5.99 17.52
N GLU A 199 12.55 4.83 17.03
CA GLU A 199 11.62 4.73 15.90
C GLU A 199 10.25 5.30 16.24
N VAL A 200 9.72 5.02 17.44
CA VAL A 200 8.43 5.57 17.87
C VAL A 200 8.54 7.08 18.11
N LEU A 201 9.63 7.59 18.69
CA LEU A 201 9.85 9.02 18.76
C LEU A 201 9.95 9.64 17.38
N LYS A 202 10.67 9.02 16.44
CA LYS A 202 10.76 9.47 15.06
C LYS A 202 9.39 9.42 14.38
N ASP A 203 8.55 8.43 14.66
CA ASP A 203 7.19 8.31 14.15
C ASP A 203 6.25 9.32 14.78
N ILE A 204 6.34 9.58 16.08
CA ILE A 204 5.58 10.64 16.75
C ILE A 204 6.02 11.98 16.19
N ILE A 205 7.32 12.24 16.10
CA ILE A 205 7.88 13.44 15.47
C ILE A 205 7.40 13.56 14.02
N ASN A 206 7.43 12.50 13.22
CA ASN A 206 6.94 12.53 11.83
C ASN A 206 5.42 12.75 11.78
N LYS A 207 4.65 12.04 12.58
CA LYS A 207 3.18 12.12 12.63
C LYS A 207 2.69 13.46 13.18
N VAL A 208 3.49 14.09 14.04
CA VAL A 208 3.21 15.38 14.69
C VAL A 208 3.76 16.53 13.86
N LEU A 209 4.90 16.40 13.19
CA LEU A 209 5.49 17.44 12.33
C LEU A 209 4.94 17.45 10.91
N VAL A 210 4.29 16.38 10.43
CA VAL A 210 3.86 16.26 9.03
C VAL A 210 2.33 16.41 8.94
N ASN A 211 1.86 17.66 8.77
CA ASN A 211 0.50 17.92 8.24
C ASN A 211 0.39 17.57 6.74
N THR A 212 1.48 17.09 6.14
CA THR A 212 1.54 16.67 4.75
C THR A 212 0.89 15.30 4.59
N THR A 213 -0.36 15.33 4.17
CA THR A 213 -1.08 14.12 3.76
C THR A 213 -1.12 14.07 2.24
N VAL A 214 -1.24 12.87 1.68
CA VAL A 214 -1.29 12.65 0.24
C VAL A 214 -2.43 11.71 -0.08
N GLN A 215 -3.31 12.12 -0.97
CA GLN A 215 -4.33 11.28 -1.58
C GLN A 215 -3.95 11.06 -3.04
N ILE A 216 -3.94 9.81 -3.49
CA ILE A 216 -3.72 9.48 -4.89
C ILE A 216 -5.07 9.11 -5.49
N ASN A 217 -5.55 9.89 -6.44
CA ASN A 217 -6.80 9.66 -7.13
C ASN A 217 -6.52 8.85 -8.40
N LEU A 218 -7.02 7.63 -8.45
CA LEU A 218 -7.10 6.85 -9.69
C LEU A 218 -8.45 7.11 -10.35
N ASN A 219 -8.43 7.84 -11.46
CA ASN A 219 -9.61 8.41 -12.07
C ASN A 219 -10.16 7.51 -13.19
N THR A 220 -11.50 7.42 -13.25
CA THR A 220 -12.26 6.90 -14.39
C THR A 220 -12.20 7.86 -15.59
N ILE A 221 -12.80 7.45 -16.71
CA ILE A 221 -12.90 8.28 -17.92
C ILE A 221 -13.60 9.63 -17.65
N ASP A 222 -14.52 9.65 -16.68
CA ASP A 222 -15.28 10.84 -16.26
C ASP A 222 -14.57 11.67 -15.17
N LYS A 223 -13.27 11.44 -14.93
CA LYS A 223 -12.46 12.12 -13.90
C LYS A 223 -12.95 11.90 -12.46
N ARG A 224 -13.57 10.75 -12.18
CA ARG A 224 -14.01 10.39 -10.83
C ARG A 224 -13.02 9.43 -10.18
N PRO A 225 -12.60 9.63 -8.92
CA PRO A 225 -11.58 8.82 -8.25
C PRO A 225 -12.18 7.51 -7.71
N LEU A 226 -12.60 6.62 -8.60
CA LEU A 226 -13.30 5.38 -8.24
C LEU A 226 -12.48 4.11 -8.48
N GLU A 227 -11.34 4.23 -9.18
CA GLU A 227 -10.47 3.10 -9.48
C GLU A 227 -9.66 2.72 -8.24
N THR A 228 -9.48 1.43 -7.97
CA THR A 228 -8.81 0.97 -6.75
C THR A 228 -8.24 -0.45 -6.90
N ASN A 229 -7.60 -0.97 -5.86
CA ASN A 229 -7.00 -2.31 -5.80
C ASN A 229 -5.83 -2.52 -6.78
N VAL A 230 -5.21 -1.43 -7.24
CA VAL A 230 -4.03 -1.47 -8.12
C VAL A 230 -2.78 -1.13 -7.33
N THR A 231 -1.71 -1.90 -7.55
CA THR A 231 -0.41 -1.62 -6.95
C THR A 231 0.23 -0.36 -7.54
N MET A 232 0.78 0.47 -6.68
CA MET A 232 1.44 1.74 -6.98
C MET A 232 2.87 1.71 -6.43
N PHE A 233 3.84 2.04 -7.28
CA PHE A 233 5.22 2.25 -6.89
C PHE A 233 5.57 3.73 -6.95
N LEU A 234 6.16 4.26 -5.88
CA LEU A 234 6.70 5.61 -5.84
C LEU A 234 8.22 5.55 -5.77
N TYR A 235 8.88 5.98 -6.83
CA TYR A 235 10.34 6.11 -6.90
C TYR A 235 10.76 7.55 -6.60
N LYS A 236 11.99 7.75 -6.13
CA LYS A 236 12.58 9.08 -6.16
C LYS A 236 12.76 9.53 -7.62
N ALA A 237 12.23 10.70 -7.95
CA ALA A 237 12.12 11.20 -9.32
C ALA A 237 13.46 11.17 -10.07
N GLY A 238 13.44 10.68 -11.30
CA GLY A 238 14.61 10.55 -12.17
C GLY A 238 15.59 9.43 -11.76
N THR A 239 15.25 8.61 -10.76
CA THR A 239 16.09 7.49 -10.29
C THR A 239 15.31 6.18 -10.29
N LYS A 240 16.01 5.07 -10.02
CA LYS A 240 15.41 3.74 -9.79
C LYS A 240 15.24 3.40 -8.32
N GLU A 241 15.42 4.37 -7.42
CA GLU A 241 15.31 4.17 -5.98
C GLU A 241 13.84 4.13 -5.56
N LEU A 242 13.32 2.93 -5.29
CA LEU A 242 11.96 2.72 -4.81
C LEU A 242 11.83 3.22 -3.37
N LYS A 243 10.87 4.11 -3.13
CA LYS A 243 10.61 4.67 -1.79
C LYS A 243 9.41 4.03 -1.13
N TYR A 244 8.34 3.83 -1.88
CA TYR A 244 7.11 3.24 -1.35
C TYR A 244 6.45 2.31 -2.35
N THR A 245 5.77 1.31 -1.79
CA THR A 245 4.90 0.39 -2.50
C THR A 245 3.56 0.37 -1.75
N PHE A 246 2.49 0.72 -2.43
CA PHE A 246 1.14 0.70 -1.88
C PHE A 246 0.21 -0.06 -2.81
N THR A 247 -0.78 -0.75 -2.26
CA THR A 247 -1.97 -1.14 -3.02
C THR A 247 -3.02 -0.06 -2.80
N HIS A 248 -3.52 0.55 -3.87
CA HIS A 248 -4.53 1.59 -3.76
C HIS A 248 -5.79 1.03 -3.09
N THR A 249 -6.34 1.77 -2.13
CA THR A 249 -7.56 1.42 -1.40
C THR A 249 -8.42 2.66 -1.15
N MET A 250 -9.68 2.42 -0.77
CA MET A 250 -10.65 3.45 -0.42
C MET A 250 -10.86 3.47 1.09
N ASN A 251 -11.10 4.65 1.65
CA ASN A 251 -11.47 4.81 3.05
C ASN A 251 -12.98 4.51 3.28
N ILE A 252 -13.43 4.57 4.54
CA ILE A 252 -14.83 4.30 4.93
C ILE A 252 -15.86 5.24 4.27
N LYS A 253 -15.44 6.38 3.70
CA LYS A 253 -16.31 7.34 3.01
C LYS A 253 -16.33 7.11 1.49
N GLY A 254 -15.66 6.08 0.99
CA GLY A 254 -15.57 5.78 -0.45
C GLY A 254 -14.67 6.75 -1.23
N VAL A 255 -13.71 7.40 -0.54
CA VAL A 255 -12.70 8.29 -1.15
C VAL A 255 -11.34 7.59 -1.06
N PRO A 256 -10.40 7.80 -1.99
CA PRO A 256 -9.06 7.23 -1.89
C PRO A 256 -8.41 7.47 -0.53
N ASP A 257 -7.66 6.47 -0.06
CA ASP A 257 -7.04 6.50 1.25
C ASP A 257 -5.93 7.56 1.35
N THR A 258 -5.64 7.98 2.58
CA THR A 258 -4.67 9.03 2.88
C THR A 258 -3.32 8.43 3.26
N LEU A 259 -2.30 8.81 2.49
CA LEU A 259 -0.91 8.37 2.62
C LEU A 259 -0.04 9.46 3.27
N ILE A 260 1.05 9.05 3.91
CA ILE A 260 2.09 9.93 4.41
C ILE A 260 3.35 9.73 3.57
N LEU A 261 3.76 10.76 2.84
CA LEU A 261 4.98 10.78 2.04
C LEU A 261 5.96 11.83 2.57
N ASN A 262 7.26 11.61 2.34
CA ASN A 262 8.28 12.60 2.68
C ASN A 262 8.22 13.79 1.69
N PRO A 263 7.92 15.02 2.15
CA PRO A 263 7.78 16.16 1.27
C PRO A 263 9.08 16.66 0.64
N ASP A 264 10.24 16.24 1.12
CA ASP A 264 11.56 16.67 0.61
C ASP A 264 12.00 15.89 -0.61
N ILE A 265 11.23 14.87 -0.98
CA ILE A 265 11.48 14.02 -2.12
C ILE A 265 10.46 14.36 -3.21
N THR A 266 10.94 14.51 -4.44
CA THR A 266 10.08 14.50 -5.62
C THR A 266 9.92 13.05 -6.08
N TYR A 267 8.72 12.66 -6.51
CA TYR A 267 8.38 11.27 -6.82
C TYR A 267 8.02 11.03 -8.28
N ASP A 268 8.36 9.85 -8.79
CA ASP A 268 7.76 9.28 -10.00
C ASP A 268 6.82 8.14 -9.58
N LEU A 269 5.54 8.26 -9.89
CA LEU A 269 4.49 7.30 -9.58
C LEU A 269 4.26 6.37 -10.77
N TYR A 270 4.26 5.07 -10.50
CA TYR A 270 3.94 4.01 -11.46
C TYR A 270 2.76 3.20 -10.93
N VAL A 271 1.61 3.35 -11.58
CA VAL A 271 0.39 2.58 -11.30
C VAL A 271 0.42 1.33 -12.18
N LYS A 272 0.38 0.15 -11.55
CA LYS A 272 0.54 -1.16 -12.21
C LYS A 272 -0.75 -1.68 -12.84
N THR A 273 -1.47 -0.81 -13.55
CA THR A 273 -2.54 -1.19 -14.47
C THR A 273 -1.97 -1.92 -15.70
N LEU A 274 -2.85 -2.44 -16.57
CA LEU A 274 -2.48 -3.03 -17.85
C LEU A 274 -3.10 -2.24 -19.01
N PRO A 275 -2.33 -1.47 -19.81
CA PRO A 275 -0.95 -1.04 -19.60
C PRO A 275 -0.73 -0.23 -18.33
N ALA A 276 0.52 -0.16 -17.87
CA ALA A 276 0.92 0.64 -16.72
C ALA A 276 0.80 2.14 -17.05
N VAL A 277 0.32 2.92 -16.07
CA VAL A 277 0.24 4.38 -16.15
C VAL A 277 1.32 4.99 -15.26
N GLU A 278 1.97 6.04 -15.74
CA GLU A 278 3.00 6.76 -14.98
C GLU A 278 2.67 8.25 -14.85
N LYS A 279 3.06 8.83 -13.71
CA LYS A 279 3.05 10.27 -13.47
C LYS A 279 4.37 10.69 -12.84
N LYS A 280 5.13 11.50 -13.54
CA LYS A 280 6.50 11.89 -13.16
C LYS A 280 6.55 13.23 -12.45
N ASN A 281 7.66 13.47 -11.74
CA ASN A 281 8.02 14.74 -11.12
C ASN A 281 6.97 15.30 -10.14
N ILE A 282 6.35 14.42 -9.35
CA ILE A 282 5.36 14.77 -8.35
C ILE A 282 6.06 15.44 -7.16
N LYS A 283 5.73 16.71 -6.92
CA LYS A 283 6.20 17.46 -5.74
C LYS A 283 5.12 17.44 -4.67
N ILE A 284 5.53 17.22 -3.44
CA ILE A 284 4.63 17.21 -2.29
C ILE A 284 4.83 18.53 -1.53
N ILE A 285 3.73 19.27 -1.37
CA ILE A 285 3.71 20.53 -0.65
C ILE A 285 3.61 20.24 0.85
N ARG A 286 4.54 20.80 1.63
CA ARG A 286 4.59 20.63 3.08
C ARG A 286 3.33 21.20 3.74
N ASN A 287 2.86 20.52 4.79
CA ASN A 287 1.76 20.96 5.66
C ASN A 287 0.38 21.11 4.99
N THR A 288 0.17 20.47 3.85
CA THR A 288 -1.10 20.49 3.13
C THR A 288 -1.58 19.08 2.81
N HIS A 289 -2.89 18.93 2.59
CA HIS A 289 -3.43 17.76 1.93
C HIS A 289 -3.15 17.84 0.43
N ASN A 290 -2.26 16.97 -0.06
CA ASN A 290 -1.86 16.91 -1.45
C ASN A 290 -2.74 15.91 -2.19
N ILE A 291 -3.24 16.28 -3.36
CA ILE A 291 -4.01 15.37 -4.22
C ILE A 291 -3.20 15.12 -5.49
N ILE A 292 -2.92 13.85 -5.76
CA ILE A 292 -2.23 13.40 -6.96
C ILE A 292 -3.27 12.74 -7.87
N GLU A 293 -3.62 13.39 -8.97
CA GLU A 293 -4.57 12.82 -9.93
C GLU A 293 -3.87 12.00 -11.02
N VAL A 294 -4.33 10.78 -11.25
CA VAL A 294 -3.86 9.89 -12.30
C VAL A 294 -5.05 9.27 -13.00
N ASP A 295 -5.14 9.42 -14.31
CA ASP A 295 -6.17 8.75 -15.09
C ASP A 295 -5.82 7.29 -15.30
N ALA A 296 -6.63 6.40 -14.73
CA ALA A 296 -6.45 4.96 -14.84
C ALA A 296 -7.80 4.27 -15.07
N PRO A 297 -8.58 4.67 -16.10
CA PRO A 297 -9.90 4.11 -16.33
C PRO A 297 -9.77 2.62 -16.67
N GLN A 298 -10.47 1.74 -15.95
CA GLN A 298 -10.37 0.30 -16.18
C GLN A 298 -11.70 -0.33 -16.61
N GLY A 299 -11.58 -1.41 -17.39
CA GLY A 299 -12.65 -2.34 -17.69
C GLY A 299 -12.13 -3.78 -17.62
N ARG A 300 -13.05 -4.74 -17.63
CA ARG A 300 -12.75 -6.17 -17.49
C ARG A 300 -12.87 -6.86 -18.84
N LEU A 301 -11.95 -7.77 -19.12
CA LEU A 301 -11.99 -8.67 -20.26
C LEU A 301 -12.05 -10.11 -19.76
N LYS A 302 -13.04 -10.86 -20.22
CA LYS A 302 -13.14 -12.30 -20.03
C LYS A 302 -13.22 -12.97 -21.39
N ILE A 303 -12.38 -13.97 -21.61
CA ILE A 303 -12.33 -14.73 -22.86
C ILE A 303 -12.56 -16.20 -22.53
N GLY A 304 -13.44 -16.87 -23.25
CA GLY A 304 -13.75 -18.26 -22.97
C GLY A 304 -14.32 -18.99 -24.18
N PHE A 305 -14.67 -20.26 -23.97
CA PHE A 305 -15.39 -21.03 -24.97
C PHE A 305 -16.90 -20.78 -24.87
N ALA A 306 -17.58 -20.77 -26.02
CA ALA A 306 -19.03 -20.70 -26.09
C ALA A 306 -19.70 -21.94 -25.47
N GLN A 307 -19.03 -23.09 -25.48
CA GLN A 307 -19.49 -24.33 -24.87
C GLN A 307 -18.40 -24.92 -23.97
N ALA A 308 -18.80 -25.59 -22.89
CA ALA A 308 -17.85 -26.31 -22.04
C ALA A 308 -17.05 -27.33 -22.86
N THR A 309 -15.76 -27.47 -22.55
CA THR A 309 -14.86 -28.37 -23.26
C THR A 309 -13.84 -28.96 -22.28
N LYS A 310 -13.45 -30.22 -22.53
CA LYS A 310 -12.41 -30.90 -21.76
C LYS A 310 -10.99 -30.63 -22.29
N TYR A 311 -10.86 -29.93 -23.41
CA TYR A 311 -9.61 -29.77 -24.14
C TYR A 311 -8.73 -28.61 -23.63
N GLY A 312 -8.99 -28.15 -22.40
CA GLY A 312 -8.16 -27.21 -21.66
C GLY A 312 -8.32 -25.75 -22.08
N ASN A 313 -7.63 -24.87 -21.35
CA ASN A 313 -7.62 -23.43 -21.58
C ASN A 313 -6.53 -23.09 -22.59
N VAL A 314 -6.85 -22.19 -23.52
CA VAL A 314 -5.90 -21.67 -24.51
C VAL A 314 -5.34 -20.34 -24.01
N ASP A 315 -4.13 -20.02 -24.43
CA ASP A 315 -3.50 -18.73 -24.12
C ASP A 315 -3.94 -17.68 -25.14
N VAL A 316 -4.28 -16.49 -24.65
CA VAL A 316 -4.61 -15.34 -25.48
C VAL A 316 -3.56 -14.28 -25.30
N ARG A 317 -2.89 -13.97 -26.39
CA ARG A 317 -1.99 -12.84 -26.45
C ARG A 317 -2.81 -11.58 -26.69
N VAL A 318 -2.73 -10.64 -25.76
CA VAL A 318 -3.41 -9.33 -25.83
C VAL A 318 -2.39 -8.27 -26.18
N MET A 319 -2.73 -7.43 -27.15
CA MET A 319 -1.91 -6.31 -27.63
C MET A 319 -2.79 -5.06 -27.69
N LYS A 320 -2.19 -3.88 -27.54
CA LYS A 320 -2.92 -2.64 -27.87
C LYS A 320 -3.18 -2.61 -29.37
N LYS A 321 -4.29 -2.02 -29.79
CA LYS A 321 -4.66 -1.95 -31.21
C LYS A 321 -3.51 -1.37 -32.05
N GLY A 322 -3.08 -2.13 -33.06
CA GLY A 322 -2.01 -1.74 -33.98
C GLY A 322 -0.59 -1.87 -33.43
N GLU A 323 -0.40 -2.26 -32.16
CA GLU A 323 0.91 -2.56 -31.60
C GLU A 323 1.26 -4.05 -31.77
N THR A 324 2.54 -4.33 -32.01
CA THR A 324 3.05 -5.70 -32.14
C THR A 324 3.59 -6.26 -30.82
N LYS A 325 3.73 -5.44 -29.79
CA LYS A 325 4.27 -5.88 -28.50
C LYS A 325 3.18 -6.56 -27.69
N THR A 326 3.47 -7.76 -27.19
CA THR A 326 2.58 -8.44 -26.24
C THR A 326 2.43 -7.58 -24.99
N LEU A 327 1.20 -7.19 -24.69
CA LEU A 327 0.86 -6.48 -23.46
C LEU A 327 0.64 -7.49 -22.33
N ASN A 328 -0.12 -8.55 -22.59
CA ASN A 328 -0.41 -9.61 -21.64
C ASN A 328 -0.64 -10.95 -22.35
N VAL A 329 -0.41 -12.06 -21.64
CA VAL A 329 -0.87 -13.39 -22.04
C VAL A 329 -1.95 -13.83 -21.05
N GLN A 330 -3.21 -13.68 -21.44
CA GLN A 330 -4.36 -13.99 -20.61
C GLN A 330 -4.79 -15.44 -20.81
N LYS A 331 -5.13 -16.13 -19.72
CA LYS A 331 -5.72 -17.48 -19.77
C LYS A 331 -7.22 -17.40 -20.03
N PHE A 332 -7.77 -18.43 -20.67
CA PHE A 332 -9.23 -18.57 -20.77
C PHE A 332 -9.91 -18.60 -19.39
N ASP A 333 -11.14 -18.10 -19.37
CA ASP A 333 -12.04 -17.93 -18.22
C ASP A 333 -11.53 -17.03 -17.09
N GLN A 334 -10.29 -16.55 -17.17
CA GLN A 334 -9.78 -15.51 -16.29
C GLN A 334 -10.45 -14.18 -16.62
N ILE A 335 -10.91 -13.47 -15.58
CA ILE A 335 -11.29 -12.07 -15.67
C ILE A 335 -10.04 -11.24 -15.42
N GLN A 336 -9.68 -10.40 -16.38
CA GLN A 336 -8.51 -9.53 -16.30
C GLN A 336 -8.91 -8.08 -16.53
N GLU A 337 -8.36 -7.18 -15.71
CA GLU A 337 -8.56 -5.74 -15.85
C GLU A 337 -7.54 -5.14 -16.82
N TYR A 338 -8.03 -4.25 -17.68
CA TYR A 338 -7.27 -3.48 -18.65
C TYR A 338 -7.70 -2.02 -18.62
N ILE A 339 -6.81 -1.10 -18.98
CA ILE A 339 -7.18 0.29 -19.22
C ILE A 339 -8.19 0.36 -20.36
N VAL A 340 -9.18 1.23 -20.25
CA VAL A 340 -10.18 1.47 -21.30
C VAL A 340 -9.51 1.80 -22.63
N GLY A 341 -9.91 1.12 -23.70
CA GLY A 341 -9.29 1.25 -25.01
C GLY A 341 -9.58 0.09 -25.95
N GLU A 342 -8.94 0.10 -27.12
CA GLU A 342 -9.05 -0.95 -28.11
C GLU A 342 -7.81 -1.86 -28.10
N TYR A 343 -8.05 -3.16 -28.23
CA TYR A 343 -7.04 -4.20 -28.10
C TYR A 343 -7.18 -5.23 -29.22
N ASP A 344 -6.04 -5.71 -29.71
CA ASP A 344 -5.96 -6.83 -30.64
C ASP A 344 -5.66 -8.11 -29.86
N LEU A 345 -6.47 -9.13 -30.08
CA LEU A 345 -6.34 -10.45 -29.48
C LEU A 345 -5.80 -11.43 -30.52
N GLU A 346 -4.74 -12.16 -30.17
CA GLU A 346 -4.30 -13.36 -30.86
C GLU A 346 -4.58 -14.56 -29.96
N ILE A 347 -5.58 -15.34 -30.34
CA ILE A 347 -6.03 -16.51 -29.61
C ILE A 347 -5.29 -17.72 -30.16
N LEU A 348 -4.49 -18.38 -29.32
CA LEU A 348 -3.54 -19.42 -29.72
C LEU A 348 -4.20 -20.78 -29.94
N THR A 349 -5.37 -20.79 -30.56
CA THR A 349 -6.02 -22.00 -31.07
C THR A 349 -5.35 -22.47 -32.35
N LEU A 350 -5.77 -23.63 -32.84
CA LEU A 350 -5.37 -24.15 -34.14
C LEU A 350 -6.60 -24.20 -35.07
N PRO A 351 -6.63 -23.47 -36.18
CA PRO A 351 -5.77 -22.33 -36.50
C PRO A 351 -5.94 -21.16 -35.52
N ARG A 352 -4.97 -20.24 -35.55
CA ARG A 352 -4.99 -19.04 -34.69
C ARG A 352 -6.15 -18.14 -35.09
N ARG A 353 -6.79 -17.51 -34.10
CA ARG A 353 -7.87 -16.56 -34.34
C ARG A 353 -7.46 -15.17 -33.89
N TYR A 354 -7.84 -14.17 -34.67
CA TYR A 354 -7.54 -12.77 -34.40
C TYR A 354 -8.84 -11.98 -34.24
N GLN A 355 -8.88 -11.09 -33.25
CA GLN A 355 -10.04 -10.24 -33.02
C GLN A 355 -9.64 -8.91 -32.40
N THR A 356 -10.20 -7.82 -32.91
CA THR A 356 -10.10 -6.50 -32.26
C THR A 356 -11.31 -6.29 -31.36
N ILE A 357 -11.07 -5.86 -30.12
CA ILE A 357 -12.11 -5.65 -29.11
C ILE A 357 -11.94 -4.27 -28.48
N LYS A 358 -13.03 -3.76 -27.90
CA LYS A 358 -13.04 -2.54 -27.11
C LYS A 358 -13.34 -2.89 -25.66
N VAL A 359 -12.53 -2.40 -24.73
CA VAL A 359 -12.76 -2.49 -23.29
C VAL A 359 -13.39 -1.18 -22.82
N ASP A 360 -14.62 -1.24 -22.32
CA ASP A 360 -15.35 -0.09 -21.81
C ASP A 360 -15.23 0.07 -20.28
N GLN A 361 -15.39 1.30 -19.81
CA GLN A 361 -15.27 1.70 -18.39
C GLN A 361 -16.18 0.87 -17.49
N SER A 362 -15.60 0.25 -16.46
CA SER A 362 -16.29 -0.54 -15.42
C SER A 362 -17.16 -1.71 -15.94
N ALA A 363 -17.14 -1.98 -17.25
CA ALA A 363 -17.89 -3.03 -17.89
C ALA A 363 -17.05 -4.31 -18.01
N THR A 364 -17.72 -5.45 -18.20
CA THR A 364 -17.06 -6.71 -18.55
C THR A 364 -17.33 -7.02 -20.02
N THR A 365 -16.28 -6.95 -20.83
CA THR A 365 -16.28 -7.40 -22.22
C THR A 365 -16.08 -8.92 -22.24
N ASN A 366 -17.10 -9.65 -22.69
CA ASN A 366 -17.04 -11.10 -22.79
C ASN A 366 -16.82 -11.52 -24.24
N ILE A 367 -15.73 -12.24 -24.49
CA ILE A 367 -15.40 -12.80 -25.80
C ILE A 367 -15.55 -14.31 -25.71
N THR A 368 -16.32 -14.88 -26.63
CA THR A 368 -16.51 -16.32 -26.71
C THR A 368 -16.05 -16.83 -28.06
N ILE A 369 -15.25 -17.90 -28.07
CA ILE A 369 -14.91 -18.62 -29.28
C ILE A 369 -15.56 -20.01 -29.30
N PRO A 370 -15.77 -20.62 -30.48
CA PRO A 370 -16.24 -21.98 -30.55
C PRO A 370 -15.29 -22.98 -29.87
N SER A 371 -15.86 -23.99 -29.24
CA SER A 371 -15.08 -25.07 -28.65
C SER A 371 -14.44 -25.91 -29.77
N PRO A 372 -13.20 -26.39 -29.62
CA PRO A 372 -12.54 -27.16 -30.66
C PRO A 372 -13.15 -28.57 -30.81
N GLY A 373 -12.88 -29.19 -31.96
CA GLY A 373 -13.08 -30.61 -32.22
C GLY A 373 -11.75 -31.37 -32.26
N VAL A 374 -11.82 -32.69 -32.21
CA VAL A 374 -10.64 -33.57 -32.31
C VAL A 374 -10.67 -34.33 -33.62
N ILE A 375 -9.56 -34.28 -34.34
CA ILE A 375 -9.38 -34.98 -35.60
C ILE A 375 -8.27 -36.00 -35.46
N THR A 376 -8.60 -37.26 -35.71
CA THR A 376 -7.65 -38.38 -35.69
C THR A 376 -7.41 -38.83 -37.13
N LEU A 377 -6.22 -38.54 -37.65
CA LEU A 377 -5.79 -38.93 -38.98
C LEU A 377 -4.95 -40.21 -38.89
N ASN A 378 -5.53 -41.33 -39.33
CA ASN A 378 -4.91 -42.64 -39.28
C ASN A 378 -4.42 -43.06 -40.66
N SER A 379 -3.19 -43.53 -40.76
CA SER A 379 -2.62 -44.09 -41.99
C SER A 379 -2.00 -45.45 -41.70
N TYR A 380 -1.92 -46.32 -42.70
CA TYR A 380 -1.29 -47.64 -42.52
C TYR A 380 0.25 -47.53 -42.35
N LYS A 381 0.86 -46.59 -43.07
CA LYS A 381 2.28 -46.21 -42.97
C LYS A 381 2.40 -44.74 -42.61
N PRO A 382 3.50 -44.28 -41.98
CA PRO A 382 3.72 -42.85 -41.74
C PRO A 382 3.62 -42.03 -43.03
N VAL A 383 2.93 -40.90 -42.95
CA VAL A 383 2.73 -39.99 -44.06
C VAL A 383 3.44 -38.67 -43.80
N THR A 384 3.93 -38.03 -44.86
CA THR A 384 4.30 -36.61 -44.85
C THR A 384 3.13 -35.82 -45.42
N GLY A 385 2.81 -34.69 -44.81
CA GLY A 385 1.66 -33.90 -45.25
C GLY A 385 1.37 -32.71 -44.35
N GLN A 386 0.43 -31.90 -44.80
CA GLN A 386 0.04 -30.65 -44.15
C GLN A 386 -1.49 -30.53 -44.13
N VAL A 387 -2.00 -29.83 -43.12
CA VAL A 387 -3.42 -29.51 -42.97
C VAL A 387 -3.63 -28.04 -43.30
N PHE A 388 -4.67 -27.76 -44.06
CA PHE A 388 -5.08 -26.44 -44.48
C PHE A 388 -6.53 -26.15 -44.10
N GLU A 389 -6.82 -24.93 -43.65
CA GLU A 389 -8.18 -24.43 -43.48
C GLU A 389 -8.70 -23.87 -44.81
N ILE A 390 -9.94 -24.21 -45.17
CA ILE A 390 -10.62 -23.71 -46.36
C ILE A 390 -11.44 -22.48 -45.96
N ILE A 391 -10.98 -21.28 -46.32
CA ILE A 391 -11.57 -20.00 -45.89
C ILE A 391 -12.57 -19.45 -46.91
N GLY A 392 -12.41 -19.84 -48.18
CA GLY A 392 -13.28 -19.41 -49.28
C GLY A 392 -13.10 -20.30 -50.50
N GLU A 393 -13.67 -19.89 -51.63
CA GLU A 393 -13.48 -20.61 -52.90
C GLU A 393 -11.99 -20.57 -53.31
N ASN A 394 -11.36 -21.75 -53.34
CA ASN A 394 -9.95 -21.95 -53.66
C ASN A 394 -8.94 -21.17 -52.78
N GLN A 395 -9.34 -20.79 -51.55
CA GLN A 395 -8.47 -20.15 -50.58
C GLN A 395 -8.16 -21.10 -49.43
N TYR A 396 -6.87 -21.40 -49.26
CA TYR A 396 -6.36 -22.36 -48.29
C TYR A 396 -5.29 -21.68 -47.42
N GLU A 397 -5.46 -21.72 -46.10
CA GLU A 397 -4.43 -21.28 -45.16
C GLU A 397 -3.78 -22.47 -44.47
N TRP A 398 -2.45 -22.43 -44.34
CA TRP A 398 -1.71 -23.47 -43.62
C TRP A 398 -2.07 -23.46 -42.12
N VAL A 399 -2.30 -24.65 -41.57
CA VAL A 399 -2.68 -24.83 -40.15
C VAL A 399 -1.54 -25.50 -39.38
N CYS A 400 -1.12 -26.69 -39.82
CA CYS A 400 -0.04 -27.45 -39.21
C CYS A 400 0.48 -28.55 -40.13
N ASP A 401 1.69 -29.04 -39.83
CA ASP A 401 2.27 -30.21 -40.47
C ASP A 401 1.91 -31.49 -39.71
N LEU A 402 1.81 -32.61 -40.44
CA LEU A 402 1.63 -33.93 -39.84
C LEU A 402 2.93 -34.43 -39.20
N ASN A 403 2.84 -35.15 -38.10
CA ASN A 403 3.96 -35.84 -37.50
C ASN A 403 4.33 -37.06 -38.35
N GLU A 404 5.41 -36.92 -39.12
CA GLU A 404 5.88 -37.95 -40.05
C GLU A 404 6.51 -39.19 -39.38
N MET A 405 6.63 -39.21 -38.05
CA MET A 405 7.08 -40.39 -37.32
C MET A 405 5.91 -41.27 -36.86
N LYS A 406 4.67 -40.78 -36.98
CA LYS A 406 3.48 -41.48 -36.52
C LYS A 406 2.56 -41.82 -37.68
N SER A 407 1.94 -42.99 -37.60
CA SER A 407 0.82 -43.40 -38.44
C SER A 407 -0.53 -42.87 -37.93
N ASN A 408 -0.56 -42.34 -36.71
CA ASN A 408 -1.73 -41.70 -36.12
C ASN A 408 -1.37 -40.27 -35.70
N ASN A 409 -2.08 -39.30 -36.27
CA ASN A 409 -1.97 -37.89 -35.96
C ASN A 409 -3.28 -37.38 -35.35
N GLU A 410 -3.25 -37.05 -34.05
CA GLU A 410 -4.38 -36.42 -33.36
C GLU A 410 -4.18 -34.90 -33.31
N LEU A 411 -5.17 -34.16 -33.80
CA LEU A 411 -5.17 -32.70 -33.91
C LEU A 411 -6.40 -32.12 -33.23
N ILE A 412 -6.22 -31.06 -32.45
CA ILE A 412 -7.32 -30.31 -31.84
C ILE A 412 -7.52 -29.05 -32.69
N LEU A 413 -8.61 -29.01 -33.45
CA LEU A 413 -8.88 -27.95 -34.43
C LEU A 413 -10.12 -27.15 -34.06
N GLN A 414 -10.11 -25.86 -34.37
CA GLN A 414 -11.31 -25.04 -34.33
C GLN A 414 -12.34 -25.55 -35.36
N PRO A 415 -13.64 -25.32 -35.13
CA PRO A 415 -14.66 -25.69 -36.10
C PRO A 415 -14.44 -24.96 -37.43
N GLY A 416 -14.62 -25.69 -38.53
CA GLY A 416 -14.33 -25.20 -39.87
C GLY A 416 -14.21 -26.34 -40.87
N LYS A 417 -13.92 -25.98 -42.12
CA LYS A 417 -13.70 -26.93 -43.21
C LYS A 417 -12.22 -26.99 -43.53
N TYR A 418 -11.68 -28.20 -43.66
CA TYR A 418 -10.25 -28.43 -43.78
C TYR A 418 -9.92 -29.38 -44.91
N MET A 419 -8.68 -29.28 -45.38
CA MET A 419 -8.08 -30.20 -46.34
C MET A 419 -6.76 -30.70 -45.79
N VAL A 420 -6.53 -32.00 -45.84
CA VAL A 420 -5.20 -32.59 -45.64
C VAL A 420 -4.62 -32.98 -46.99
N ALA A 421 -3.41 -32.52 -47.29
CA ALA A 421 -2.61 -32.94 -48.44
C ALA A 421 -1.44 -33.78 -47.94
N TYR A 422 -1.32 -35.02 -48.42
CA TYR A 422 -0.37 -35.97 -47.85
C TYR A 422 0.14 -36.97 -48.89
N ARG A 423 1.26 -37.61 -48.56
CA ARG A 423 1.88 -38.71 -49.32
C ARG A 423 2.53 -39.68 -48.33
N GLN A 424 2.60 -40.98 -48.67
CA GLN A 424 3.38 -41.92 -47.86
C GLN A 424 4.85 -41.48 -47.80
N LYS A 425 5.46 -41.52 -46.63
CA LYS A 425 6.80 -40.96 -46.39
C LYS A 425 7.90 -41.63 -47.22
N ASP A 426 7.78 -42.93 -47.47
CA ASP A 426 8.74 -43.77 -48.18
C ASP A 426 8.72 -43.60 -49.71
N ILE A 427 7.61 -43.11 -50.26
CA ILE A 427 7.49 -42.81 -51.69
C ILE A 427 8.31 -41.55 -52.01
N LYS A 428 8.68 -41.29 -53.27
CA LYS A 428 9.33 -40.02 -53.66
C LYS A 428 8.62 -39.29 -54.78
N GLU A 429 7.80 -39.98 -55.56
CA GLU A 429 7.08 -39.39 -56.68
C GLU A 429 5.88 -38.56 -56.22
N VAL A 430 5.79 -37.35 -56.75
CA VAL A 430 4.73 -36.38 -56.41
C VAL A 430 3.33 -36.85 -56.81
N SER A 431 3.23 -37.73 -57.82
CA SER A 431 1.97 -38.29 -58.34
C SER A 431 1.21 -39.12 -57.32
N TYR A 432 1.85 -39.59 -56.25
CA TYR A 432 1.20 -40.31 -55.14
C TYR A 432 0.65 -39.38 -54.05
N SER A 433 0.74 -38.07 -54.21
CA SER A 433 0.10 -37.11 -53.31
C SER A 433 -1.41 -37.24 -53.39
N ARG A 434 -2.07 -37.27 -52.23
CA ARG A 434 -3.52 -37.37 -52.09
C ARG A 434 -4.02 -36.20 -51.27
N THR A 435 -5.29 -35.85 -51.48
CA THR A 435 -5.99 -34.85 -50.67
C THR A 435 -7.27 -35.46 -50.10
N LYS A 436 -7.64 -35.02 -48.90
CA LYS A 436 -8.95 -35.29 -48.30
C LYS A 436 -9.51 -34.05 -47.65
N VAL A 437 -10.80 -33.80 -47.87
CA VAL A 437 -11.55 -32.70 -47.28
C VAL A 437 -12.43 -33.24 -46.15
N PHE A 438 -12.53 -32.48 -45.07
CA PHE A 438 -13.33 -32.85 -43.91
C PHE A 438 -13.80 -31.63 -43.13
N ASP A 439 -14.89 -31.79 -42.37
CA ASP A 439 -15.47 -30.75 -41.53
C ASP A 439 -15.20 -31.05 -40.05
N VAL A 440 -14.80 -30.02 -39.31
CA VAL A 440 -14.57 -30.07 -37.87
C VAL A 440 -15.75 -29.39 -37.18
N PHE A 441 -16.31 -30.08 -36.19
CA PHE A 441 -17.42 -29.57 -35.37
C PHE A 441 -16.99 -29.48 -33.89
N SER A 442 -17.54 -28.49 -33.18
CA SER A 442 -17.27 -28.31 -31.76
C SER A 442 -17.55 -29.56 -30.93
N ASN A 443 -16.62 -29.90 -30.03
CA ASN A 443 -16.73 -31.01 -29.09
C ASN A 443 -17.00 -32.38 -29.74
N ARG A 444 -16.72 -32.54 -31.04
CA ARG A 444 -16.83 -33.83 -31.74
C ARG A 444 -15.45 -34.39 -32.05
N THR A 445 -15.38 -35.71 -32.10
CA THR A 445 -14.22 -36.44 -32.60
C THR A 445 -14.53 -37.01 -33.98
N LEU A 446 -13.65 -36.78 -34.95
CA LEU A 446 -13.75 -37.36 -36.29
C LEU A 446 -12.46 -38.11 -36.62
N THR A 447 -12.61 -39.35 -37.10
CA THR A 447 -11.50 -40.19 -37.53
C THR A 447 -11.48 -40.27 -39.06
N ILE A 448 -10.32 -40.02 -39.67
CA ILE A 448 -10.13 -40.06 -41.11
C ILE A 448 -8.98 -41.00 -41.41
N ASN A 449 -9.23 -41.98 -42.27
CA ASN A 449 -8.19 -42.88 -42.75
C ASN A 449 -7.51 -42.24 -43.97
N LEU A 450 -6.19 -42.10 -43.96
CA LEU A 450 -5.35 -41.52 -45.01
C LEU A 450 -4.76 -42.60 -45.92
#